data_AF-A0A7X9DMV4-F1
#
_entry.id   AF-A0A7X9DMV4-F1
#
_cell.length_a   1.000
_cell.length_b   1.000
_cell.length_c   1.000
_cell.angle_alpha   90.00
_cell.angle_beta   90.00
_cell.angle_gamma   90.00
#
_symmetry.space_group_name_H-M   'P 1'
#
loop_
_entity.id
_entity.type
_entity.pdbx_description
1 polymer ?
#
loop_
_entity_poly.entity_id
_entity_poly.type
_entity_poly.pdbx_seq_one_letter_code
_entity_poly.pdbx_strand_id
1 'polypeptide(L)'
;TGNFVWIEQMRGDNILGLLIWTYPYQDTLQLSKQALLAKRNEILRRNVPGKDPGSYMTTEKILDPLFDVNKLGNQVFYQLSGLWTVEKGFMGGPFINVTTVDHARKRIVTVDGFVFAPNQQKRNWLFQLEAIAYTLAFP
;
A
#
# COMPACT_ATOMS: atom_id res chain seq x y z
N THR A 1 -17.20 -9.78 -5.50
CA THR A 1 -15.82 -9.30 -5.76
C THR A 1 -15.84 -7.78 -5.74
N GLY A 2 -15.49 -7.16 -4.61
CA GLY A 2 -15.62 -5.69 -4.45
C GLY A 2 -14.74 -5.08 -3.35
N ASN A 3 -13.73 -5.82 -2.88
CA ASN A 3 -12.90 -5.43 -1.74
C ASN A 3 -11.48 -5.02 -2.14
N PHE A 4 -11.20 -4.90 -3.44
CA PHE A 4 -9.92 -4.48 -3.99
C PHE A 4 -10.16 -3.61 -5.23
N VAL A 5 -9.43 -2.50 -5.30
CA VAL A 5 -9.43 -1.57 -6.42
C VAL A 5 -7.97 -1.24 -6.75
N TRP A 6 -7.64 -1.23 -8.03
CA TRP A 6 -6.35 -0.77 -8.53
C TRP A 6 -6.59 0.39 -9.49
N ILE A 7 -5.97 1.53 -9.18
CA ILE A 7 -5.93 2.72 -10.03
C ILE A 7 -4.47 2.96 -10.38
N GLU A 8 -4.17 3.17 -11.65
CA GLU A 8 -2.82 3.52 -12.09
C GLU A 8 -2.82 4.69 -13.06
N GLN A 9 -1.77 5.50 -12.96
CA GLN A 9 -1.45 6.52 -13.93
C GLN A 9 -0.07 6.21 -14.53
N MET A 10 -0.03 6.08 -15.86
CA MET A 10 1.21 5.95 -16.62
C MET A 10 1.63 7.30 -17.20
N ARG A 11 2.92 7.63 -17.11
CA ARG A 11 3.53 8.83 -17.71
C ARG A 11 4.86 8.44 -18.36
N GLY A 12 4.82 8.08 -19.65
CA GLY A 12 5.94 7.38 -20.29
C GLY A 12 6.16 6.04 -19.59
N ASP A 13 7.41 5.76 -19.20
CA ASP A 13 7.79 4.54 -18.46
C ASP A 13 7.55 4.63 -16.95
N ASN A 14 7.04 5.75 -16.44
CA ASN A 14 6.76 5.93 -15.02
C ASN A 14 5.33 5.50 -14.70
N ILE A 15 5.16 4.81 -13.58
CA ILE A 15 3.88 4.32 -13.07
C ILE A 15 3.69 4.86 -11.65
N LEU A 16 2.57 5.54 -11.43
CA LEU A 16 2.05 5.84 -10.10
C LEU A 16 0.82 4.96 -9.89
N GLY A 17 0.91 4.05 -8.92
CA GLY A 17 -0.18 3.14 -8.61
C GLY A 17 -0.78 3.44 -7.25
N LEU A 18 -2.09 3.26 -7.15
CA LEU A 18 -2.86 3.35 -5.92
C LEU A 18 -3.77 2.13 -5.83
N LEU A 19 -3.49 1.29 -4.83
CA LEU A 19 -4.24 0.08 -4.54
C LEU A 19 -5.07 0.34 -3.29
N ILE A 20 -6.35 -0.01 -3.32
CA ILE A 20 -7.25 0.16 -2.18
C ILE A 20 -7.87 -1.19 -1.88
N TRP A 21 -7.87 -1.59 -0.62
CA TRP A 21 -8.59 -2.78 -0.20
C TRP A 21 -9.24 -2.65 1.16
N THR A 22 -10.21 -3.52 1.40
CA THR A 22 -10.92 -3.59 2.67
C THR A 22 -11.06 -5.03 3.16
N TYR A 23 -11.00 -5.24 4.48
CA TYR A 23 -11.20 -6.54 5.10
C TYR A 23 -11.79 -6.40 6.51
N PRO A 24 -12.44 -7.44 7.06
CA PRO A 24 -13.10 -7.34 8.37
C PRO A 24 -12.15 -6.96 9.50
N TYR A 25 -12.60 -6.05 10.36
CA TYR A 25 -11.94 -5.69 11.61
C TYR A 25 -12.47 -6.59 12.73
N GLN A 26 -11.58 -7.41 13.28
CA GLN A 26 -11.82 -8.38 14.34
C GLN A 26 -11.20 -7.90 15.65
N ASP A 27 -9.93 -7.48 15.61
CA ASP A 27 -9.20 -7.03 16.79
C ASP A 27 -8.02 -6.10 16.43
N THR A 28 -7.41 -5.52 17.46
CA THR A 28 -6.29 -4.58 17.35
C THR A 28 -4.98 -5.24 16.92
N LEU A 29 -4.81 -6.56 17.04
CA LEU A 29 -3.59 -7.27 16.62
C LEU A 29 -3.42 -7.18 15.09
N GLN A 30 -4.53 -7.07 14.36
CA GLN A 30 -4.53 -6.83 12.91
C GLN A 30 -3.87 -5.50 12.50
N LEU A 31 -3.67 -4.57 13.43
CA LEU A 31 -3.10 -3.23 13.20
C LEU A 31 -1.59 -3.17 13.55
N SER A 32 -1.00 -4.30 13.98
CA SER A 32 0.45 -4.39 14.19
C SER A 32 1.23 -4.30 12.87
N LYS A 33 2.47 -3.82 12.93
CA LYS A 33 3.39 -3.76 11.78
C LYS A 33 3.44 -5.09 11.02
N GLN A 34 3.62 -6.20 11.74
CA GLN A 34 3.74 -7.53 11.16
C GLN A 34 2.45 -7.97 10.48
N ALA A 35 1.29 -7.75 11.10
CA ALA A 35 0.01 -8.14 10.52
C ALA A 35 -0.32 -7.34 9.26
N LEU A 36 -0.08 -6.02 9.28
CA LEU A 36 -0.30 -5.15 8.13
C LEU A 36 0.64 -5.48 6.97
N LEU A 37 1.92 -5.72 7.25
CA LEU A 37 2.90 -6.11 6.24
C LEU A 37 2.57 -7.49 5.64
N ALA A 38 2.17 -8.45 6.47
CA ALA A 38 1.73 -9.77 6.00
C ALA A 38 0.49 -9.66 5.11
N LYS A 39 -0.50 -8.86 5.52
CA LYS A 39 -1.71 -8.61 4.74
C LYS A 39 -1.40 -7.93 3.41
N ARG A 40 -0.50 -6.94 3.41
CA ARG A 40 -0.03 -6.27 2.20
C ARG A 40 0.54 -7.28 1.19
N ASN A 41 1.48 -8.12 1.64
CA ASN A 41 2.11 -9.12 0.76
C ASN A 41 1.12 -10.17 0.25
N GLU A 42 0.15 -10.58 1.07
CA GLU A 42 -0.95 -11.46 0.64
C GLU A 42 -1.79 -10.82 -0.48
N ILE A 43 -2.21 -9.57 -0.30
CA ILE A 43 -3.04 -8.84 -1.28
C ILE A 43 -2.27 -8.61 -2.58
N LEU A 44 -1.00 -8.18 -2.50
CA LEU A 44 -0.18 -7.97 -3.68
C LEU A 44 0.04 -9.25 -4.48
N ARG A 45 0.45 -10.34 -3.81
CA ARG A 45 0.67 -11.62 -4.46
C ARG A 45 -0.56 -12.13 -5.21
N ARG A 46 -1.75 -11.88 -4.65
CA ARG A 46 -3.02 -12.32 -5.23
C ARG A 46 -3.49 -11.45 -6.40
N ASN A 47 -3.24 -10.14 -6.35
CA ASN A 47 -3.93 -9.18 -7.23
C ASN A 47 -3.00 -8.39 -8.16
N VAL A 48 -1.69 -8.40 -7.93
CA VAL A 48 -0.71 -7.60 -8.69
C VAL A 48 0.33 -8.54 -9.32
N PRO A 49 -0.02 -9.22 -10.43
CA PRO A 49 0.89 -10.10 -11.13
C PRO A 49 2.03 -9.30 -11.78
N GLY A 50 3.21 -9.90 -11.84
CA GLY A 50 4.30 -9.39 -12.66
C GLY A 50 4.17 -9.86 -14.11
N LYS A 51 5.15 -9.47 -14.93
CA LYS A 51 5.16 -9.77 -16.38
C LYS A 51 5.28 -11.26 -16.68
N ASP A 52 6.11 -11.97 -15.90
CA ASP A 52 6.45 -13.37 -16.15
C ASP A 52 5.56 -14.31 -15.32
N PRO A 53 5.28 -15.55 -15.79
CA PRO A 53 4.48 -16.51 -15.04
C PRO A 53 5.01 -16.77 -13.62
N GLY A 54 4.15 -16.56 -12.63
CA GLY A 54 4.49 -16.74 -11.22
C GLY A 54 5.32 -15.61 -10.61
N SER A 55 5.56 -14.52 -11.34
CA SER A 55 6.06 -13.26 -10.78
C SER A 55 4.91 -12.41 -10.22
N TYR A 56 5.17 -11.66 -9.16
CA TYR A 56 4.18 -10.80 -8.49
C TYR A 56 4.86 -9.69 -7.70
N MET A 57 4.14 -8.60 -7.48
CA MET A 57 4.63 -7.51 -6.62
C MET A 57 4.68 -7.96 -5.15
N THR A 58 5.73 -7.60 -4.44
CA THR A 58 5.90 -7.86 -3.00
C THR A 58 6.69 -6.73 -2.35
N THR A 59 6.71 -6.69 -1.02
CA THR A 59 7.64 -5.84 -0.27
C THR A 59 9.09 -6.36 -0.43
N GLU A 60 10.05 -5.45 -0.61
CA GLU A 60 11.48 -5.73 -0.51
C GLU A 60 11.82 -6.28 0.89
N LYS A 61 12.67 -7.30 0.95
CA LYS A 61 12.95 -8.07 2.18
C LYS A 61 14.26 -7.63 2.86
N ILE A 62 15.19 -7.03 2.11
CA ILE A 62 16.49 -6.60 2.66
C ILE A 62 16.32 -5.41 3.61
N LEU A 63 15.43 -4.47 3.26
CA LEU A 63 15.15 -3.29 4.07
C LEU A 63 13.78 -3.46 4.72
N ASP A 64 13.79 -3.59 6.06
CA ASP A 64 12.56 -3.64 6.85
C ASP A 64 11.78 -2.33 6.68
N PRO A 65 10.49 -2.37 6.28
CA PRO A 65 9.68 -1.17 6.16
C PRO A 65 9.60 -0.39 7.47
N LEU A 66 9.51 0.92 7.40
CA LEU A 66 9.20 1.76 8.55
C LEU A 66 7.72 1.62 8.90
N PHE A 67 7.39 1.84 10.17
CA PHE A 67 6.03 1.79 10.69
C PHE A 67 5.77 2.97 11.60
N ASP A 68 4.75 3.75 11.26
CA ASP A 68 4.35 4.95 11.99
C ASP A 68 2.86 4.89 12.33
N VAL A 69 2.48 5.55 13.43
CA VAL A 69 1.09 5.72 13.83
C VAL A 69 0.80 7.20 13.97
N ASN A 70 -0.07 7.70 13.10
CA ASN A 70 -0.43 9.10 13.00
C ASN A 70 -1.89 9.31 13.41
N LYS A 71 -2.19 10.45 14.03
CA LYS A 71 -3.56 10.84 14.37
C LYS A 71 -3.91 12.12 13.64
N LEU A 72 -5.02 12.10 12.91
CA LEU A 72 -5.57 13.26 12.20
C LEU A 72 -7.02 13.45 12.65
N GLY A 73 -7.26 14.51 13.43
CA GLY A 73 -8.53 14.69 14.12
C GLY A 73 -8.83 13.51 15.06
N ASN A 74 -9.95 12.83 14.84
CA ASN A 74 -10.36 11.65 15.62
C ASN A 74 -9.97 10.32 14.95
N GLN A 75 -9.37 10.36 13.75
CA GLN A 75 -8.99 9.16 13.01
C GLN A 75 -7.52 8.80 13.31
N VAL A 76 -7.26 7.51 13.52
CA VAL A 76 -5.90 6.95 13.66
C VAL A 76 -5.52 6.27 12.36
N PHE A 77 -4.32 6.55 11.87
CA PHE A 77 -3.73 6.00 10.67
C PHE A 77 -2.47 5.22 11.02
N TYR A 78 -2.39 4.00 10.51
CA TYR A 78 -1.24 3.12 10.61
C TYR A 78 -0.52 3.13 9.27
N GLN A 79 0.73 3.56 9.26
CA GLN A 79 1.49 3.78 8.05
C GLN A 79 2.66 2.80 7.95
N LEU A 80 2.80 2.11 6.83
CA LEU A 80 4.05 1.46 6.44
C LEU A 80 4.68 2.23 5.28
N SER A 81 5.99 2.47 5.34
CA SER A 81 6.74 2.99 4.20
C SER A 81 7.96 2.13 3.94
N GLY A 82 8.30 1.92 2.68
CA GLY A 82 9.40 1.02 2.34
C GLY A 82 9.59 0.89 0.85
N LEU A 83 10.30 -0.18 0.46
CA LEU A 83 10.51 -0.52 -0.94
C LEU A 83 9.65 -1.72 -1.34
N TRP A 84 9.11 -1.68 -2.55
CA TRP A 84 8.48 -2.81 -3.20
C TRP A 84 9.40 -3.33 -4.32
N THR A 85 9.25 -4.60 -4.62
CA THR A 85 9.98 -5.30 -5.68
C THR A 85 9.04 -6.31 -6.36
N VAL A 86 9.46 -6.87 -7.48
CA VAL A 86 8.76 -7.98 -8.14
C VAL A 86 9.53 -9.26 -7.87
N GLU A 87 8.86 -10.25 -7.29
CA GLU A 87 9.43 -11.59 -7.14
C GLU A 87 9.76 -12.16 -8.52
N LYS A 88 11.02 -12.58 -8.73
CA LYS A 88 11.57 -13.00 -10.04
C LYS A 88 11.59 -11.90 -11.12
N GLY A 89 11.54 -10.63 -10.73
CA GLY A 89 11.68 -9.48 -11.62
C GLY A 89 12.71 -8.47 -11.13
N PHE A 90 12.90 -7.41 -11.92
CA PHE A 90 13.84 -6.32 -11.62
C PHE A 90 13.14 -4.98 -11.35
N MET A 91 11.80 -4.95 -11.41
CA MET A 91 11.02 -3.74 -11.12
C MET A 91 10.90 -3.53 -9.62
N GLY A 92 10.99 -2.28 -9.19
CA GLY A 92 10.83 -1.90 -7.80
C GLY A 92 10.81 -0.39 -7.61
N GLY A 93 10.59 0.03 -6.36
CA GLY A 93 10.52 1.44 -6.00
C GLY A 93 9.97 1.65 -4.60
N PRO A 94 9.71 2.89 -4.19
CA PRO A 94 9.13 3.18 -2.90
C PRO A 94 7.62 2.97 -2.89
N PHE A 95 7.07 2.62 -1.73
CA PHE A 95 5.65 2.60 -1.45
C PHE A 95 5.32 3.29 -0.12
N ILE A 96 4.05 3.68 0.00
CA ILE A 96 3.40 4.14 1.22
C ILE A 96 2.10 3.36 1.38
N ASN A 97 1.89 2.77 2.54
CA ASN A 97 0.69 2.00 2.88
C ASN A 97 0.04 2.67 4.09
N VAL A 98 -1.16 3.21 3.91
CA VAL A 98 -1.90 3.92 4.96
C VAL A 98 -3.16 3.13 5.25
N THR A 99 -3.28 2.68 6.49
CA THR A 99 -4.36 1.83 6.97
C THR A 99 -5.14 2.53 8.07
N THR A 100 -6.46 2.39 8.05
CA THR A 100 -7.33 2.92 9.11
C THR A 100 -8.56 2.04 9.31
N VAL A 101 -9.25 2.22 10.43
CA VAL A 101 -10.45 1.44 10.79
C VAL A 101 -11.71 2.27 10.54
N ASP A 102 -12.62 1.70 9.74
CA ASP A 102 -14.00 2.15 9.59
C ASP A 102 -14.84 1.43 10.66
N HIS A 103 -14.99 2.07 11.82
CA HIS A 103 -15.69 1.49 12.96
C HIS A 103 -17.19 1.26 12.69
N ALA A 104 -17.82 2.14 11.90
CA ALA A 104 -19.24 2.03 11.57
C ALA A 104 -19.54 0.75 10.77
N ARG A 105 -18.63 0.37 9.86
CA ARG A 105 -18.77 -0.83 9.00
C ARG A 105 -17.92 -2.02 9.47
N LYS A 106 -17.25 -1.92 10.62
CA LYS A 106 -16.39 -2.96 11.21
C LYS A 106 -15.37 -3.52 10.21
N ARG A 107 -14.68 -2.64 9.49
CA ARG A 107 -13.68 -3.03 8.48
C ARG A 107 -12.41 -2.20 8.61
N ILE A 108 -11.30 -2.82 8.23
CA ILE A 108 -10.04 -2.12 7.94
C ILE A 108 -10.08 -1.68 6.48
N VAL A 109 -9.64 -0.46 6.23
CA VAL A 109 -9.44 0.11 4.89
C VAL A 109 -7.98 0.49 4.75
N THR A 110 -7.36 0.05 3.66
CA THR A 110 -5.96 0.32 3.37
C THR A 110 -5.84 0.94 1.99
N VAL A 111 -5.07 2.01 1.90
CA VAL A 111 -4.64 2.65 0.66
C VAL A 111 -3.13 2.46 0.53
N ASP A 112 -2.68 1.88 -0.57
CA ASP A 112 -1.29 1.56 -0.85
C ASP A 112 -0.86 2.26 -2.13
N GLY A 113 -0.07 3.32 -1.97
CA GLY A 113 0.55 4.05 -3.06
C GLY A 113 1.92 3.49 -3.38
N PHE A 114 2.21 3.21 -4.65
CA PHE A 114 3.55 2.81 -5.10
C PHE A 114 3.99 3.60 -6.32
N VAL A 115 5.30 3.78 -6.46
CA VAL A 115 5.90 4.49 -7.59
C VAL A 115 6.94 3.61 -8.26
N PHE A 116 6.78 3.39 -9.56
CA PHE A 116 7.83 2.90 -10.45
C PHE A 116 8.27 4.06 -11.33
N ALA A 117 9.55 4.44 -11.28
CA ALA A 117 10.04 5.51 -12.14
C ALA A 117 11.57 5.50 -12.21
N PRO A 118 12.19 4.58 -12.96
CA PRO A 118 13.64 4.43 -12.98
C PRO A 118 14.36 5.74 -13.32
N ASN A 119 15.52 5.98 -12.69
CA ASN A 119 16.35 7.18 -12.90
C ASN A 119 15.70 8.55 -12.59
N GLN A 120 14.51 8.57 -11.98
CA GLN A 120 13.81 9.80 -11.58
C GLN A 120 13.77 9.98 -10.05
N GLN A 121 13.62 11.23 -9.60
CA GLN A 121 13.33 11.53 -8.19
C GLN A 121 11.86 11.20 -7.87
N LYS A 122 11.64 10.32 -6.90
CA LYS A 122 10.32 9.73 -6.62
C LYS A 122 9.61 10.35 -5.41
N ARG A 123 10.32 11.17 -4.63
CA ARG A 123 9.84 11.73 -3.35
C ARG A 123 8.51 12.47 -3.52
N ASN A 124 8.42 13.39 -4.49
CA ASN A 124 7.23 14.22 -4.67
C ASN A 124 6.02 13.41 -5.12
N TRP A 125 6.23 12.37 -5.95
CA TRP A 125 5.15 11.46 -6.35
C TRP A 125 4.67 10.61 -5.19
N LEU A 126 5.58 10.11 -4.36
CA LEU A 126 5.21 9.37 -3.16
C LEU A 126 4.44 10.25 -2.18
N PHE A 127 4.89 11.49 -1.99
CA PHE A 127 4.20 12.48 -1.14
C PHE A 127 2.80 12.81 -1.65
N GLN A 128 2.60 12.87 -2.97
CA GLN A 128 1.28 13.05 -3.56
C GLN A 128 0.35 11.86 -3.23
N LEU A 129 0.84 10.63 -3.35
CA LEU A 129 0.06 9.42 -3.02
C LEU A 129 -0.27 9.35 -1.52
N GLU A 130 0.68 9.72 -0.67
CA GLU A 130 0.49 9.84 0.77
C GLU A 130 -0.61 10.86 1.10
N ALA A 131 -0.56 12.06 0.50
CA ALA A 131 -1.56 13.09 0.69
C ALA A 131 -2.97 12.61 0.29
N ILE A 132 -3.10 11.89 -0.83
CA ILE A 132 -4.36 11.27 -1.25
C ILE A 132 -4.84 10.28 -0.19
N ALA A 133 -3.96 9.40 0.29
CA ALA A 133 -4.32 8.39 1.28
C ALA A 133 -4.84 8.99 2.59
N TYR A 134 -4.25 10.10 3.05
CA TYR A 134 -4.71 10.83 4.24
C TYR A 134 -6.03 11.60 4.07
N THR A 135 -6.57 11.71 2.85
CA THR A 135 -7.92 12.28 2.66
C THR A 135 -9.05 11.28 2.96
N LEU A 136 -8.71 10.02 3.24
CA LEU A 136 -9.68 8.98 3.53
C LEU A 136 -10.51 9.32 4.78
N ALA A 137 -11.82 9.42 4.58
CA ALA A 137 -12.79 9.65 5.63
C ALA A 137 -14.02 8.77 5.40
N PHE A 138 -14.72 8.44 6.48
CA PHE A 138 -15.97 7.68 6.44
C PHE A 138 -17.13 8.56 6.89
N PRO A 139 -18.28 8.50 6.22
CA PRO A 139 -19.52 9.07 6.72
C PRO A 139 -20.07 8.25 7.89
#